data_AF-A0A1E8B9P9-F1
#
_entry.id   AF-A0A1E8B9P9-F1
#
_cell.length_a   1.000
_cell.length_b   1.000
_cell.length_c   1.000
_cell.angle_alpha   90.00
_cell.angle_beta   90.00
_cell.angle_gamma   90.00
#
_symmetry.space_group_name_H-M   'P 1'
#
loop_
_entity.id
_entity.type
_entity.pdbx_description
1 polymer ?
#
loop_
_entity_poly.entity_id
_entity_poly.type
_entity_poly.pdbx_seq_one_letter_code
_entity_poly.pdbx_strand_id
1 'polypeptide(L)' 'MPFVNVYYPENTLNKEEFKKISECIHLSLIDHFNIPENDYFQMFLSYQPNQFFLMHVIC' A
#
# COMPACT_ATOMS: atom_id res chain seq x y z
N MET A 1 -2.42 -15.59 -2.14
CA MET A 1 -2.90 -14.41 -1.40
C MET A 1 -1.78 -13.56 -0.79
N PRO A 2 -1.17 -12.62 -1.54
CA PRO A 2 -0.36 -11.57 -0.97
C PRO A 2 -1.17 -10.70 0.00
N PHE A 3 -0.52 -10.35 1.10
CA PHE A 3 -1.02 -9.43 2.11
C PHE A 3 -0.16 -8.17 2.10
N VAL A 4 -0.75 -7.03 1.71
CA VAL A 4 -0.02 -5.77 1.52
C VAL A 4 -0.49 -4.74 2.54
N ASN A 5 0.44 -4.16 3.28
CA ASN A 5 0.19 -3.01 4.14
C ASN A 5 0.70 -1.75 3.45
N VAL A 6 -0.18 -0.77 3.29
CA VAL A 6 0.14 0.55 2.74
C VAL A 6 0.06 1.57 3.87
N TYR A 7 1.21 2.08 4.28
CA TYR A 7 1.31 3.13 5.29
C TYR A 7 1.33 4.50 4.63
N TYR A 8 0.51 5.43 5.11
CA TYR A 8 0.43 6.78 4.55
C TYR A 8 0.23 7.84 5.64
N PRO A 9 0.68 9.10 5.45
CA PRO A 9 0.44 10.14 6.44
C PRO A 9 -1.05 10.52 6.52
N GLU A 10 -1.55 10.80 7.72
CA GLU A 10 -2.93 11.29 7.88
C GLU A 10 -3.23 12.53 7.02
N ASN A 11 -4.48 12.63 6.55
CA ASN A 11 -5.02 13.76 5.77
C ASN A 11 -4.34 14.03 4.42
N THR A 12 -3.59 13.07 3.86
CA THR A 12 -2.90 13.24 2.57
C THR A 12 -3.68 12.73 1.36
N LEU A 13 -4.62 11.79 1.56
CA LEU A 13 -5.29 11.09 0.46
C LEU A 13 -6.81 11.14 0.63
N ASN A 14 -7.51 11.32 -0.49
CA ASN A 14 -8.96 11.17 -0.57
C ASN A 14 -9.37 9.76 -1.03
N LYS A 15 -10.66 9.46 -0.96
CA LYS A 15 -11.22 8.13 -1.29
C LYS A 15 -10.92 7.69 -2.73
N GLU A 16 -10.91 8.60 -3.70
CA GLU A 16 -10.61 8.27 -5.10
C GLU A 16 -9.14 7.91 -5.30
N GLU A 17 -8.25 8.60 -4.59
CA GLU A 17 -6.81 8.31 -4.61
C GLU A 17 -6.52 6.94 -3.99
N PHE A 18 -7.16 6.58 -2.87
CA PHE A 18 -7.05 5.23 -2.30
C PHE A 18 -7.44 4.14 -3.30
N LYS A 19 -8.54 4.35 -4.03
CA LYS A 19 -9.01 3.40 -5.03
C LYS A 19 -7.97 3.23 -6.14
N LYS A 20 -7.45 4.33 -6.68
CA LYS A 20 -6.42 4.31 -7.74
C LYS A 20 -5.14 3.61 -7.27
N ILE A 21 -4.67 3.91 -6.06
CA ILE A 21 -3.48 3.27 -5.48
C ILE A 21 -3.72 1.77 -5.31
N SER A 22 -4.88 1.39 -4.77
CA SER A 22 -5.24 -0.01 -4.57
C SER A 22 -5.28 -0.80 -5.88
N GLU A 23 -5.89 -0.23 -6.92
CA GLU A 23 -5.96 -0.82 -8.26
C GLU A 23 -4.56 -0.96 -8.88
N CYS A 24 -3.73 0.09 -8.79
CA CYS A 24 -2.36 0.03 -9.30
C CYS A 24 -1.50 -1.03 -8.60
N ILE A 25 -1.60 -1.15 -7.27
CA ILE A 25 -0.90 -2.20 -6.51
C ILE A 25 -1.40 -3.57 -6.95
N HIS A 26 -2.71 -3.76 -7.08
CA HIS A 26 -3.30 -5.03 -7.46
C HIS A 26 -2.85 -5.48 -8.86
N LEU A 27 -2.94 -4.59 -9.86
CA LEU A 27 -2.49 -4.87 -11.23
C LEU A 27 -1.00 -5.20 -11.25
N SER A 28 -0.17 -4.45 -10.51
CA SER A 28 1.26 -4.73 -10.43
C SER A 28 1.54 -6.12 -9.86
N LEU A 29 0.76 -6.57 -8.87
CA LEU A 29 0.92 -7.90 -8.31
C LEU A 29 0.54 -8.99 -9.32
N ILE A 30 -0.56 -8.79 -10.08
CA ILE A 30 -0.96 -9.72 -11.13
C ILE A 30 0.15 -9.82 -12.18
N ASP A 31 0.62 -8.69 -12.68
CA ASP A 31 1.56 -8.64 -13.80
C ASP A 31 2.92 -9.25 -13.44
N HIS A 32 3.44 -8.99 -12.24
CA HIS A 32 4.81 -9.39 -11.86
C HIS A 32 4.87 -10.74 -11.13
N PHE A 33 3.81 -11.10 -10.40
CA PHE A 33 3.79 -12.31 -9.56
C PHE A 33 2.75 -13.33 -10.02
N ASN A 34 2.01 -13.05 -11.10
CA ASN A 34 1.00 -13.92 -11.68
C ASN A 34 -0.05 -14.37 -10.65
N ILE A 35 -0.46 -13.45 -9.77
CA ILE A 35 -1.49 -13.72 -8.76
C ILE A 35 -2.89 -13.76 -9.41
N PRO A 36 -3.81 -14.60 -8.91
CA PRO A 36 -5.20 -14.54 -9.34
C PRO A 36 -5.86 -13.20 -9.00
N GLU A 37 -6.73 -12.70 -9.89
CA GLU A 37 -7.44 -11.41 -9.73
C GLU A 37 -8.20 -11.30 -8.39
N ASN A 38 -8.83 -12.39 -7.95
CA ASN A 38 -9.59 -12.40 -6.70
C ASN A 38 -8.77 -12.84 -5.47
N ASP A 39 -7.44 -12.96 -5.60
CA ASP A 39 -6.57 -13.49 -4.56
C ASP A 39 -5.56 -12.44 -4.06
N TYR A 40 -6.07 -11.36 -3.45
CA TYR A 40 -5.25 -10.32 -2.83
C TYR A 40 -5.93 -9.70 -1.62
N PHE A 41 -5.12 -9.21 -0.67
CA PHE A 41 -5.61 -8.45 0.48
C PHE A 41 -4.72 -7.22 0.71
N GLN A 42 -5.33 -6.05 0.78
CA GLN A 42 -4.65 -4.77 1.01
C GLN A 42 -5.22 -4.07 2.23
N MET A 43 -4.34 -3.58 3.10
CA MET A 43 -4.72 -2.79 4.28
C MET A 43 -4.02 -1.42 4.24
N PHE A 44 -4.83 -0.37 4.30
CA PHE A 44 -4.34 1.02 4.31
C PHE A 44 -4.34 1.52 5.75
N LEU A 45 -3.15 1.86 6.26
CA LEU A 45 -2.93 2.32 7.61
C LEU A 45 -2.38 3.75 7.59
N SER A 46 -3.14 4.69 8.18
CA SER A 46 -2.65 6.04 8.37
C SER A 46 -1.66 6.09 9.53
N TYR A 47 -0.69 6.99 9.46
CA TYR A 47 0.20 7.30 10.58
C TYR A 47 0.26 8.81 10.81
N GLN A 48 0.44 9.20 12.07
CA GLN A 48 0.82 10.56 12.40
C GLN A 48 2.32 10.78 12.19
N PRO A 49 2.77 12.00 11.85
CA PRO A 49 4.19 12.28 11.60
C PRO A 49 5.12 11.80 12.72
N ASN A 50 4.65 11.82 13.96
CA ASN A 50 5.42 11.44 15.15
C ASN A 50 5.46 9.92 15.40
N GLN A 51 4.82 9.13 14.55
CA GLN A 51 4.71 7.67 14.67
C GLN A 51 5.57 6.91 13.65
N PHE A 52 6.20 7.62 12.69
CA PHE A 52 6.96 6.99 11.62
C PHE A 52 8.45 7.35 11.72
N PHE A 53 9.28 6.37 12.11
CA PHE A 53 10.73 6.48 12.12
C PHE A 53 11.33 5.63 11.02
N LEU A 54 11.76 6.25 9.92
CA LEU A 54 12.53 5.56 8.88
C LEU A 54 14.00 5.52 9.30
N MET A 55 14.48 4.37 9.77
CA MET A 55 15.91 4.20 10.04
C MET A 55 16.65 4.04 8.72
N HIS A 56 17.32 5.09 8.27
CA HIS A 56 18.29 4.99 7.17
C HIS A 56 19.47 4.12 7.61
N VAL A 57 19.50 2.87 7.14
CA VAL A 57 20.73 2.07 7.16
C VAL A 57 21.63 2.63 6.06
N ILE A 58 22.64 3.39 6.46
CA ILE A 58 23.73 3.80 5.57
C ILE A 58 24.64 2.56 5.48
N CYS A 59 24.59 1.85 4.35
CA CYS A 59 25.56 0.81 4.01
C CYS A 59 26.90 1.43 3.61
#